data_AF-A0A8T5ST50-F1
#
_entry.id   AF-A0A8T5ST50-F1
#
_cell.length_a   1.000
_cell.length_b   1.000
_cell.length_c   1.000
_cell.angle_alpha   90.00
_cell.angle_beta   90.00
_cell.angle_gamma   90.00
#
_symmetry.space_group_name_H-M   'P 1'
#
loop_
_entity.id
_entity.type
_entity.pdbx_description
1 polymer ?
#
loop_
_entity_poly.entity_id
_entity_poly.type
_entity_poly.pdbx_seq_one_letter_code
_entity_poly.pdbx_strand_id
1 'polypeptide(L)'
;MSEIRSFPRSRSEPQKRILLVPVFLLAIGSAMLLVPGLQFIGVILSLTGVLTFFLVGMVFADLWAAHRRTKQLVRNREARGLETRDDEDLDKDPFEETLGDE
;
A
#
# COMPACT_ATOMS: atom_id res chain seq x y z
N MET A 1 -4.32 39.46 1.68
CA MET A 1 -3.22 38.53 1.32
C MET A 1 -3.85 37.16 1.19
N SER A 2 -3.75 36.54 0.02
CA SER A 2 -4.31 35.20 -0.24
C SER A 2 -3.52 34.18 0.56
N GLU A 3 -4.14 33.53 1.53
CA GLU A 3 -3.52 32.53 2.39
C GLU A 3 -3.24 31.27 1.54
N ILE A 4 -1.97 31.09 1.15
CA ILE A 4 -1.55 29.93 0.37
C ILE A 4 -1.61 28.72 1.32
N ARG A 5 -2.66 27.90 1.17
CA ARG A 5 -2.85 26.66 1.91
C ARG A 5 -1.61 25.76 1.79
N SER A 6 -1.10 25.31 2.93
CA SER A 6 0.00 24.33 3.03
C SER A 6 -0.38 23.04 2.31
N PHE A 7 0.64 22.36 1.75
CA PHE A 7 0.43 21.03 1.19
C PHE A 7 0.34 20.02 2.35
N PRO A 8 -0.68 19.14 2.38
CA PRO A 8 -0.83 18.16 3.45
C PRO A 8 0.35 17.17 3.43
N ARG A 9 0.99 16.96 4.58
CA ARG A 9 2.01 15.92 4.76
C ARG A 9 1.29 14.58 4.95
N SER A 10 1.25 13.74 3.92
CA SER A 10 0.71 12.39 4.05
C SER A 10 1.60 11.57 5.01
N ARG A 11 1.07 11.22 6.18
CA ARG A 11 1.73 10.36 7.18
C ARG A 11 1.22 8.90 7.14
N SER A 12 0.52 8.50 6.10
CA SER A 12 0.12 7.12 5.90
C SER A 12 1.28 6.31 5.31
N GLU A 13 2.11 5.73 6.18
CA GLU A 13 2.98 4.63 5.74
C GLU A 13 2.08 3.48 5.28
N PRO A 14 2.29 2.93 4.07
CA PRO A 14 1.44 1.87 3.56
C PRO A 14 1.54 0.64 4.48
N GLN A 15 0.39 0.12 4.91
CA GLN A 15 0.31 -1.02 5.82
C GLN A 15 0.90 -2.27 5.17
N LYS A 16 2.17 -2.56 5.48
CA LYS A 16 2.96 -3.68 4.93
C LYS A 16 2.33 -5.06 5.15
N ARG A 17 1.34 -5.17 6.04
CA ARG A 17 0.67 -6.43 6.43
C ARG A 17 -0.11 -7.05 5.27
N ILE A 18 -0.73 -6.26 4.40
CA ILE A 18 -1.50 -6.77 3.24
C ILE A 18 -0.60 -7.54 2.26
N LEU A 19 0.70 -7.22 2.22
CA LEU A 19 1.68 -7.91 1.37
C LEU A 19 1.96 -9.35 1.81
N LEU A 20 1.57 -9.74 3.04
CA LEU A 20 1.77 -11.10 3.55
C LEU A 20 0.80 -12.09 2.92
N VAL A 21 -0.42 -11.66 2.57
CA VAL A 21 -1.46 -12.52 1.99
C VAL A 21 -0.99 -13.28 0.74
N PRO A 22 -0.47 -12.62 -0.32
CA PRO A 22 0.01 -13.34 -1.50
C PRO A 22 1.20 -14.27 -1.20
N VAL A 23 2.07 -13.91 -0.25
CA VAL A 23 3.21 -14.74 0.15
C VAL A 23 2.74 -16.03 0.84
N PHE A 24 1.76 -15.92 1.75
CA PHE A 24 1.16 -17.09 2.40
C PHE A 24 0.44 -18.01 1.41
N LEU A 25 -0.31 -17.45 0.45
CA LEU A 25 -0.97 -18.23 -0.60
C LEU A 25 0.04 -19.04 -1.44
N LEU A 26 1.15 -18.41 -1.81
CA LEU A 26 2.24 -19.06 -2.55
C LEU A 26 2.91 -20.18 -1.73
N ALA A 27 3.23 -19.91 -0.46
CA ALA A 27 3.89 -20.87 0.42
C ALA A 27 3.00 -22.09 0.70
N ILE A 28 1.74 -21.87 1.06
CA ILE A 28 0.77 -22.93 1.35
C ILE A 28 0.45 -23.72 0.07
N GLY A 29 0.17 -23.02 -1.04
CA GLY A 29 -0.11 -23.65 -2.33
C GLY A 29 1.03 -24.55 -2.79
N SER A 30 2.28 -24.09 -2.65
CA SER A 30 3.47 -24.87 -3.00
C SER A 30 3.67 -26.07 -2.08
N ALA A 31 3.44 -25.90 -0.77
CA ALA A 31 3.53 -27.01 0.19
C ALA A 31 2.49 -28.11 -0.10
N MET A 32 1.29 -27.73 -0.53
CA MET A 32 0.23 -28.69 -0.89
C MET A 32 0.57 -29.53 -2.13
N LEU A 33 1.49 -29.08 -3.00
CA LEU A 33 1.96 -29.89 -4.15
C LEU A 33 2.73 -31.15 -3.72
N LEU A 34 3.32 -31.13 -2.52
CA LEU A 34 4.04 -32.26 -1.96
C LEU A 34 3.12 -33.35 -1.40
N VAL A 35 1.82 -33.04 -1.24
CA VAL A 35 0.83 -33.96 -0.66
C VAL A 35 -0.03 -34.58 -1.78
N PRO A 36 0.03 -35.91 -2.00
CA PRO A 36 -0.81 -36.58 -2.98
C PRO A 36 -2.30 -36.34 -2.68
N GLY A 37 -3.09 -36.02 -3.72
CA GLY A 37 -4.52 -35.72 -3.58
C GLY A 37 -4.85 -34.24 -3.34
N LEU A 38 -3.90 -33.42 -2.88
CA LEU A 38 -4.08 -31.97 -2.73
C LEU A 38 -3.41 -31.14 -3.84
N GLN A 39 -2.72 -31.80 -4.77
CA GLN A 39 -1.94 -31.15 -5.84
C GLN A 39 -2.76 -30.18 -6.69
N PHE A 40 -3.98 -30.56 -7.08
CA PHE A 40 -4.85 -29.69 -7.87
C PHE A 40 -5.19 -28.38 -7.14
N ILE A 41 -5.54 -28.48 -5.85
CA ILE A 41 -5.81 -27.33 -4.99
C ILE A 41 -4.53 -26.51 -4.81
N GLY A 42 -3.39 -27.17 -4.58
CA GLY A 42 -2.09 -26.51 -4.47
C GLY A 42 -1.72 -25.70 -5.71
N VAL A 43 -1.96 -26.24 -6.91
CA VAL A 43 -1.74 -25.53 -8.18
C VAL A 43 -2.62 -24.29 -8.26
N ILE A 44 -3.92 -24.39 -7.98
CA ILE A 44 -4.85 -23.25 -8.02
C ILE A 44 -4.43 -22.17 -7.01
N LEU A 45 -4.09 -22.57 -5.78
CA LEU A 45 -3.67 -21.66 -4.72
C LEU A 45 -2.37 -20.94 -5.09
N SER A 46 -1.40 -21.68 -5.64
CA SER A 46 -0.12 -21.11 -6.08
C SER A 46 -0.31 -20.11 -7.23
N LEU A 47 -1.13 -20.44 -8.24
CA LEU A 47 -1.46 -19.54 -9.35
C LEU A 47 -2.15 -18.27 -8.87
N THR A 48 -3.11 -18.41 -7.96
CA THR A 48 -3.79 -17.27 -7.33
C THR A 48 -2.82 -16.42 -6.51
N GLY A 49 -1.90 -17.06 -5.78
CA GLY A 49 -0.83 -16.39 -5.04
C GLY A 49 0.09 -15.57 -5.96
N VAL A 50 0.50 -16.13 -7.10
CA VAL A 50 1.31 -15.39 -8.10
C VAL A 50 0.53 -14.19 -8.65
N LEU A 51 -0.73 -14.40 -9.06
CA LEU A 51 -1.55 -13.33 -9.63
C LEU A 51 -1.74 -12.18 -8.63
N THR A 52 -2.08 -12.50 -7.39
CA THR A 52 -2.27 -11.51 -6.31
C THR A 52 -0.96 -10.82 -5.94
N PHE A 53 0.17 -11.53 -5.93
CA PHE A 53 1.49 -10.93 -5.72
C PHE A 53 1.80 -9.88 -6.79
N PHE A 54 1.52 -10.18 -8.06
CA PHE A 54 1.71 -9.24 -9.17
C PHE A 54 0.79 -8.02 -9.06
N LEU A 55 -0.49 -8.22 -8.77
CA LEU A 55 -1.46 -7.12 -8.61
C LEU A 55 -1.07 -6.19 -7.45
N VAL A 56 -0.84 -6.75 -6.27
CA VAL A 56 -0.43 -5.98 -5.09
C VAL A 56 0.92 -5.32 -5.33
N GLY A 57 1.87 -6.02 -5.95
CA GLY A 57 3.18 -5.47 -6.29
C GLY A 57 3.09 -4.29 -7.27
N MET A 58 2.23 -4.38 -8.29
CA MET A 58 1.99 -3.29 -9.24
C MET A 58 1.38 -2.08 -8.56
N VAL A 59 0.33 -2.27 -7.76
CA VAL A 59 -0.33 -1.19 -7.00
C VAL A 59 0.67 -0.54 -6.04
N PHE A 60 1.49 -1.34 -5.35
CA PHE A 60 2.50 -0.82 -4.44
C PHE A 60 3.60 -0.04 -5.17
N ALA A 61 4.03 -0.50 -6.34
CA ALA A 61 4.98 0.22 -7.18
C ALA A 61 4.42 1.57 -7.64
N ASP A 62 3.12 1.62 -7.99
CA ASP A 62 2.44 2.85 -8.40
C ASP A 62 2.30 3.83 -7.22
N LEU A 63 1.85 3.35 -6.05
CA LEU A 63 1.79 4.14 -4.81
C LEU A 63 3.16 4.66 -4.39
N TRP A 64 4.20 3.84 -4.50
CA TRP A 64 5.57 4.25 -4.21
C TRP A 64 6.08 5.32 -5.19
N ALA A 65 5.77 5.18 -6.47
CA ALA A 65 6.11 6.17 -7.48
C ALA A 65 5.40 7.52 -7.22
N ALA A 66 4.12 7.47 -6.86
CA ALA A 66 3.34 8.65 -6.47
C ALA A 66 3.92 9.31 -5.22
N HIS A 67 4.18 8.54 -4.16
CA HIS A 67 4.76 9.04 -2.92
C HIS A 67 6.15 9.68 -3.13
N ARG A 68 7.00 9.08 -3.97
CA ARG A 68 8.31 9.64 -4.32
C ARG A 68 8.18 10.99 -5.04
N ARG A 69 7.21 11.14 -5.95
CA ARG A 69 6.94 12.43 -6.63
C ARG A 69 6.43 13.48 -5.64
N THR A 70 5.51 13.12 -4.75
CA THR A 70 5.00 14.02 -3.71
C THR A 70 6.11 14.48 -2.78
N LYS A 71 6.98 13.56 -2.34
CA LYS A 71 8.14 13.89 -1.49
C LYS A 71 9.14 14.81 -2.19
N GLN A 72 9.35 14.66 -3.49
CA GLN A 72 10.18 15.58 -4.28
C GLN A 72 9.56 16.98 -4.39
N LEU A 73 8.25 17.08 -4.58
CA LEU A 73 7.54 18.35 -4.62
C LEU A 73 7.61 19.09 -3.27
N VAL A 74 7.42 18.37 -2.16
CA VAL A 74 7.56 18.92 -0.80
C VAL A 74 9.00 19.39 -0.55
N ARG A 75 10.00 18.57 -0.86
CA ARG A 75 11.42 18.93 -0.70
C ARG A 75 11.81 20.15 -1.53
N ASN A 76 11.31 20.28 -2.76
CA ASN A 76 11.55 21.45 -3.60
C ASN A 76 10.90 22.73 -3.04
N ARG A 77 9.81 22.59 -2.28
CA ARG A 77 9.11 23.71 -1.62
C ARG A 77 9.85 24.16 -0.36
N GLU A 78 10.27 23.21 0.47
CA GLU A 78 11.12 23.45 1.66
C GLU A 78 12.45 24.09 1.26
N ALA A 79 13.08 23.64 0.16
CA ALA A 79 14.31 24.24 -0.37
C ALA A 79 14.13 25.69 -0.87
N ARG A 80 12.88 26.12 -1.14
CA ARG A 80 12.53 27.50 -1.50
C ARG A 80 12.11 28.35 -0.29
N GLY A 81 12.24 27.82 0.93
CA GLY A 81 11.94 28.54 2.18
C GLY A 81 10.46 28.77 2.47
N LEU A 82 9.57 28.00 1.83
CA LEU A 82 8.12 28.08 2.07
C LEU A 82 7.73 27.12 3.22
N GLU A 83 7.06 27.63 4.24
CA GLU A 83 6.58 26.82 5.37
C GLU A 83 5.55 25.77 4.92
N THR A 84 5.69 24.55 5.46
CA THR A 84 4.73 23.46 5.31
C THR A 84 4.14 23.24 6.70
N ARG A 85 2.87 23.63 6.94
CA ARG A 85 2.19 23.35 8.22
C ARG A 85 1.92 21.85 8.36
N ASP A 86 2.11 21.34 9.57
CA ASP A 86 1.66 20.01 9.98
C ASP A 86 0.15 20.11 10.26
N ASP A 87 -0.68 19.72 9.29
CA ASP A 87 -2.13 19.68 9.46
C ASP A 87 -2.52 18.36 10.16
N GLU A 88 -2.57 18.37 11.50
CA GLU A 88 -3.08 17.27 12.34
C GLU A 88 -4.61 17.05 12.20
N ASP A 89 -5.33 17.95 11.51
CA ASP A 89 -6.81 17.97 11.48
C ASP A 89 -7.45 17.29 10.24
N LEU A 90 -6.70 16.54 9.42
CA LEU A 90 -7.20 15.83 8.22
C LEU A 90 -7.14 14.30 8.36
N ASP A 91 -7.32 13.80 9.59
CA ASP A 91 -7.24 12.39 10.02
C ASP A 91 -8.31 11.43 9.44
N LYS A 92 -9.04 11.81 8.39
CA LYS A 92 -10.01 10.91 7.73
C LYS A 92 -9.58 10.59 6.31
N ASP A 93 -8.92 9.44 6.16
CA ASP A 93 -8.69 8.82 4.85
C ASP A 93 -10.05 8.49 4.20
N PRO A 94 -10.36 9.00 2.99
CA PRO A 94 -11.61 8.66 2.28
C PRO A 94 -11.68 7.18 1.85
N PHE A 95 -10.61 6.41 2.01
CA PHE A 95 -10.55 4.96 1.76
C PHE A 95 -10.48 4.14 3.06
N GLU A 96 -10.42 4.77 4.24
CA GLU A 96 -10.78 4.10 5.48
C GLU A 96 -12.29 3.92 5.50
N GLU A 97 -12.77 2.82 4.91
CA GLU A 97 -14.00 2.22 5.40
C GLU A 97 -13.75 1.90 6.87
N THR A 98 -14.38 2.68 7.75
CA THR A 98 -14.67 2.25 9.13
C THR A 98 -15.40 0.92 9.02
N LEU A 99 -14.65 -0.19 8.97
CA LEU A 99 -15.15 -1.50 9.34
C LEU A 99 -15.55 -1.33 10.80
N GLY A 100 -16.85 -1.12 10.99
CA GLY A 100 -17.45 -0.88 12.30
C GLY A 100 -17.06 -2.00 13.23
N ASP A 101 -16.24 -1.65 14.22
CA ASP A 101 -16.24 -2.37 15.49
C ASP A 101 -17.45 -1.85 16.27
N GLU A 102 -18.51 -2.68 16.24
CA GLU A 102 -19.75 -2.67 17.04
C GLU A 102 -20.77 -1.53 16.83
#